data_AF-A0A9R0K0T7-F1
#
_entry.id   AF-A0A9R0K0T7-F1
#
_cell.length_a   1.000
_cell.length_b   1.000
_cell.length_c   1.000
_cell.angle_alpha   90.00
_cell.angle_beta   90.00
_cell.angle_gamma   90.00
#
_symmetry.space_group_name_H-M   'P 1'
#
loop_
_entity.id
_entity.type
_entity.pdbx_description
1 polymer ?
#
loop_
_entity_poly.entity_id
_entity_poly.type
_entity_poly.pdbx_seq_one_letter_code
_entity_poly.pdbx_strand_id
1 'polypeptide(L)'
;MNENMIQMQQQLTKLETEAEYLLLARLQVVENDRLRNGNREALTALRKKARTTKTSVPSPFDSIMKEIVGQGSKTLVQEVCPTCGNHDATENMWMMFPGTDVFAQVPFHAAHTILEEDQERLDSNLKELQSLLKEKSLIISEQGALSDKISPGTLRSLVTLTDKK
;
A
#
# COMPACT_ATOMS: atom_id res chain seq x y z
N MET A 1 16.40 -44.49 -5.01
CA MET A 1 16.43 -43.43 -6.06
C MET A 1 17.89 -43.12 -6.36
N ASN A 2 18.21 -42.83 -7.62
CA ASN A 2 19.55 -42.40 -8.04
C ASN A 2 19.87 -41.04 -7.37
N GLU A 3 21.05 -40.84 -6.77
CA GLU A 3 21.40 -39.62 -6.00
C GLU A 3 21.20 -38.33 -6.82
N ASN A 4 21.53 -38.40 -8.11
CA ASN A 4 21.31 -37.31 -9.06
C ASN A 4 19.83 -36.90 -9.19
N MET A 5 18.91 -37.85 -9.07
CA MET A 5 17.47 -37.60 -9.19
C MET A 5 16.93 -36.86 -7.96
N ILE A 6 17.43 -37.20 -6.77
CA ILE A 6 17.09 -36.52 -5.51
C ILE A 6 17.61 -35.08 -5.54
N GLN A 7 18.86 -34.90 -5.97
CA GLN A 7 19.47 -33.56 -6.09
C GLN A 7 18.71 -32.69 -7.10
N MET A 8 18.30 -33.25 -8.23
CA MET A 8 17.51 -32.54 -9.24
C MET A 8 16.13 -32.13 -8.70
N GLN A 9 15.44 -33.03 -7.99
CA GLN A 9 14.16 -32.73 -7.36
C GLN A 9 14.29 -31.58 -6.35
N GLN A 10 15.32 -31.60 -5.49
CA GLN A 10 15.56 -30.53 -4.52
C GLN A 10 15.81 -29.17 -5.20
N GLN A 11 16.57 -29.15 -6.30
CA GLN A 11 16.81 -27.93 -7.06
C GLN A 11 15.54 -27.38 -7.70
N LEU A 12 14.70 -28.25 -8.27
CA LEU A 12 13.41 -27.86 -8.84
C LEU A 12 12.48 -27.28 -7.78
N THR A 13 12.32 -27.96 -6.65
CA THR A 13 11.47 -27.48 -5.54
C THR A 13 11.94 -26.12 -5.03
N LYS A 14 13.26 -25.90 -4.93
CA LYS A 14 13.81 -24.60 -4.54
C LYS A 14 13.48 -23.53 -5.58
N LEU A 15 13.68 -23.80 -6.86
CA LEU A 15 13.38 -22.86 -7.95
C LEU A 15 11.88 -22.50 -7.98
N GLU A 16 11.00 -23.49 -7.83
CA GLU A 16 9.55 -23.30 -7.75
C GLU A 16 9.18 -22.41 -6.56
N THR A 17 9.76 -22.67 -5.39
CA THR A 17 9.53 -21.86 -4.19
C THR A 17 9.94 -20.40 -4.40
N GLU A 18 11.11 -20.15 -4.99
CA GLU A 18 11.56 -18.77 -5.31
C GLU A 18 10.66 -18.10 -6.35
N ALA A 19 10.16 -18.86 -7.33
CA ALA A 19 9.22 -18.36 -8.34
C ALA A 19 7.85 -18.01 -7.75
N GLU A 20 7.36 -18.79 -6.78
CA GLU A 20 6.14 -18.47 -6.02
C GLU A 20 6.30 -17.19 -5.22
N TYR A 21 7.42 -17.01 -4.50
CA TYR A 21 7.69 -15.76 -3.79
C TYR A 21 7.76 -14.56 -4.72
N LEU A 22 8.40 -14.71 -5.89
CA LEU A 22 8.44 -13.67 -6.91
C LEU A 22 7.02 -13.31 -7.38
N LEU A 23 6.18 -14.30 -7.65
CA LEU A 23 4.80 -14.09 -8.10
C LEU A 23 3.96 -13.38 -7.03
N LEU A 24 4.06 -13.83 -5.77
CA LEU A 24 3.35 -13.20 -4.65
C LEU A 24 3.77 -11.74 -4.47
N ALA A 25 5.07 -11.45 -4.50
CA ALA A 25 5.57 -10.08 -4.40
C ALA A 25 5.06 -9.19 -5.55
N ARG A 26 4.94 -9.72 -6.78
CA ARG A 26 4.38 -8.96 -7.92
C ARG A 26 2.92 -8.61 -7.70
N LEU A 27 2.12 -9.56 -7.21
CA LEU A 27 0.71 -9.33 -6.91
C LEU A 27 0.57 -8.28 -5.79
N GLN A 28 1.41 -8.36 -4.76
CA GLN A 28 1.42 -7.38 -3.67
C GLN A 28 1.81 -5.98 -4.12
N VAL A 29 2.74 -5.83 -5.08
CA VAL A 29 3.05 -4.53 -5.69
C VAL A 29 1.81 -3.90 -6.32
N VAL A 30 1.03 -4.68 -7.06
CA VAL A 30 -0.19 -4.18 -7.71
C VAL A 30 -1.23 -3.74 -6.69
N GLU A 31 -1.49 -4.53 -5.65
CA GLU A 31 -2.47 -4.14 -4.61
C GLU A 31 -1.96 -2.94 -3.81
N ASN A 32 -0.66 -2.89 -3.49
CA ASN A 32 -0.07 -1.74 -2.82
C ASN A 32 -0.24 -0.46 -3.66
N ASP A 33 0.04 -0.50 -4.96
CA ASP A 33 -0.18 0.64 -5.86
C ASP A 33 -1.65 1.04 -5.96
N ARG A 34 -2.58 0.07 -5.93
CA ARG A 34 -4.02 0.34 -5.88
C ARG A 34 -4.41 1.14 -4.64
N LEU A 35 -3.92 0.73 -3.46
CA LEU A 35 -4.16 1.41 -2.19
C LEU A 35 -3.50 2.80 -2.17
N ARG A 36 -2.26 2.92 -2.67
CA ARG A 36 -1.54 4.20 -2.79
C ARG A 36 -2.31 5.20 -3.64
N ASN A 37 -2.84 4.75 -4.78
CA ASN A 37 -3.63 5.62 -5.64
C ASN A 37 -4.92 6.08 -4.93
N GLY A 38 -5.60 5.17 -4.23
CA GLY A 38 -6.78 5.50 -3.42
C GLY A 38 -6.49 6.57 -2.34
N ASN A 39 -5.42 6.41 -1.58
CA ASN A 39 -5.01 7.39 -0.57
C ASN A 39 -4.66 8.74 -1.19
N ARG A 40 -3.95 8.76 -2.33
CA ARG A 40 -3.62 9.99 -3.05
C ARG A 40 -4.86 10.75 -3.52
N GLU A 41 -5.86 10.03 -4.02
CA GLU A 41 -7.14 10.61 -4.42
C GLU A 41 -7.90 11.18 -3.20
N ALA A 42 -7.96 10.41 -2.10
CA ALA A 42 -8.59 10.85 -0.87
C ALA A 42 -7.92 12.12 -0.29
N LEU A 43 -6.59 12.13 -0.18
CA LEU A 43 -5.82 13.29 0.26
C LEU A 43 -6.02 14.51 -0.65
N THR A 44 -6.12 14.29 -1.96
CA THR A 44 -6.43 15.36 -2.91
C THR A 44 -7.82 15.93 -2.68
N ALA A 45 -8.81 15.07 -2.41
CA ALA A 45 -10.17 15.48 -2.08
C ALA A 45 -10.22 16.27 -0.75
N LEU A 46 -9.49 15.83 0.29
CA LEU A 46 -9.37 16.55 1.55
C LEU A 46 -8.76 17.94 1.35
N ARG A 47 -7.64 18.03 0.62
CA ARG A 47 -6.99 19.32 0.29
C ARG A 47 -7.93 20.25 -0.47
N LYS A 48 -8.72 19.72 -1.41
CA LYS A 48 -9.72 20.49 -2.13
C LYS A 48 -10.82 20.99 -1.18
N LYS A 49 -11.36 20.10 -0.34
CA LYS A 49 -12.40 20.43 0.64
C LYS A 49 -11.94 21.54 1.58
N ALA A 50 -10.75 21.39 2.19
CA ALA A 50 -10.14 22.38 3.08
C ALA A 50 -10.03 23.78 2.45
N ARG A 51 -9.69 23.85 1.15
CA ARG A 51 -9.62 25.11 0.40
C ARG A 51 -11.00 25.71 0.11
N THR A 52 -12.00 24.87 -0.17
CA THR A 52 -13.34 25.31 -0.63
C THR A 52 -14.35 25.57 0.50
N THR A 53 -14.13 25.03 1.70
CA THR A 53 -15.00 25.27 2.88
C THR A 53 -14.98 26.68 3.44
N LYS A 54 -14.24 27.61 2.82
CA LYS A 54 -14.58 29.03 2.90
C LYS A 54 -15.88 29.26 2.12
N THR A 55 -17.01 28.78 2.64
CA THR A 55 -18.31 29.23 2.15
C THR A 55 -18.41 30.72 2.45
N SER A 56 -18.80 31.46 1.42
CA SER A 56 -18.55 32.87 1.13
C SER A 56 -19.26 33.90 2.02
N VAL A 57 -19.93 33.50 3.10
CA VAL A 57 -20.53 34.44 4.06
C VAL A 57 -20.54 33.77 5.45
N PRO A 58 -19.78 34.28 6.44
CA PRO A 58 -19.96 33.88 7.83
C PRO A 58 -21.39 34.21 8.26
N SER A 59 -22.10 33.26 8.85
CA SER A 59 -23.36 33.57 9.54
C SER A 59 -23.07 34.68 10.56
N PRO A 60 -23.83 35.79 10.58
CA PRO A 60 -23.63 36.86 11.56
C PRO A 60 -23.59 36.33 13.00
N PHE A 61 -24.33 35.26 13.28
CA PHE A 61 -24.34 34.58 14.58
C PHE A 61 -23.01 33.91 14.93
N ASP A 62 -22.34 33.25 13.98
CA ASP A 62 -21.08 32.55 14.23
C ASP A 62 -19.92 33.52 14.46
N SER A 63 -19.94 34.67 13.78
CA SER A 63 -18.97 35.75 14.02
C SER A 63 -19.13 36.36 15.41
N ILE A 64 -20.38 36.61 15.83
CA ILE A 64 -20.70 37.15 17.16
C ILE A 64 -20.32 36.15 18.27
N MET A 65 -20.61 34.86 18.09
CA MET A 65 -20.26 33.83 19.07
C MET A 65 -18.73 33.63 19.18
N LYS A 66 -17.97 33.74 18.08
CA LYS A 66 -16.50 33.71 18.12
C LYS A 66 -15.89 34.91 18.85
N GLU A 67 -16.52 36.09 18.78
CA GLU A 67 -16.07 37.27 19.52
C GLU A 67 -16.35 37.17 21.03
N ILE A 68 -17.52 36.63 21.41
CA ILE A 68 -17.92 36.48 22.82
C ILE A 68 -17.08 35.41 23.55
N VAL A 69 -16.67 34.35 22.85
CA VAL A 69 -15.86 33.26 23.42
C VAL A 69 -14.34 33.58 23.41
N GLY A 70 -13.92 34.63 22.69
CA GLY A 70 -12.52 34.91 22.33
C GLY A 70 -11.63 35.62 23.36
N GLN A 71 -12.10 35.92 24.57
CA GLN A 71 -11.28 36.59 25.61
C GLN A 71 -10.48 35.64 26.51
N GLY A 72 -10.67 34.31 26.42
CA GLY A 72 -10.13 33.36 27.40
C GLY A 72 -8.78 32.69 27.09
N SER A 73 -8.40 32.48 25.83
CA SER A 73 -7.22 31.67 25.54
C SER A 73 -6.76 31.78 24.09
N LYS A 74 -6.14 32.92 23.72
CA LYS A 74 -5.32 32.95 22.49
C LYS A 74 -3.96 32.34 22.81
N THR A 75 -3.79 31.05 22.51
CA THR A 75 -2.46 30.45 22.33
C THR A 75 -1.73 31.29 21.27
N LEU A 76 -0.57 31.85 21.64
CA LEU A 76 0.15 32.84 20.83
C LEU A 76 0.68 32.28 19.50
N VAL A 77 0.73 30.95 19.36
CA VAL A 77 1.07 30.23 18.14
C VAL A 77 0.17 29.01 18.06
N GLN A 78 -0.65 28.93 17.01
CA GLN A 78 -1.40 27.72 16.67
C GLN A 78 -0.67 27.05 15.51
N GLU A 79 -0.17 25.82 15.72
CA GLU A 79 0.43 25.05 14.63
C GLU A 79 -0.67 24.72 13.61
N VAL A 80 -0.60 25.38 12.46
CA VAL A 80 -1.54 25.15 11.37
C VAL A 80 -0.99 24.02 10.52
N CYS A 81 -1.74 22.91 10.45
CA CYS A 81 -1.41 21.82 9.55
C CYS A 81 -1.33 22.33 8.10
N PRO A 82 -0.26 22.04 7.33
CA PRO A 82 -0.10 22.55 5.97
C PRO A 82 -1.17 22.02 5.00
N THR A 83 -1.69 20.82 5.27
CA THR A 83 -2.72 20.17 4.44
C THR A 83 -4.14 20.65 4.81
N CYS A 84 -4.44 20.78 6.11
CA CYS A 84 -5.76 21.26 6.57
C CYS A 84 -5.90 22.79 6.46
N GLY A 85 -4.81 23.54 6.60
CA GLY A 85 -4.84 25.00 6.62
C GLY A 85 -5.81 25.53 7.68
N ASN A 86 -6.62 26.52 7.30
CA ASN A 86 -7.62 27.14 8.18
C ASN A 86 -8.96 26.39 8.20
N HIS A 87 -9.03 25.18 7.66
CA HIS A 87 -10.23 24.35 7.74
C HIS A 87 -10.51 23.95 9.20
N ASP A 88 -11.77 23.71 9.53
CA ASP A 88 -12.13 23.21 10.85
C ASP A 88 -11.61 21.77 11.01
N ALA A 89 -10.54 21.63 11.79
CA ALA A 89 -9.92 20.34 12.08
C ALA A 89 -10.89 19.36 12.78
N THR A 90 -11.93 19.87 13.44
CA THR A 90 -12.93 19.10 14.17
C THR A 90 -14.16 18.76 13.35
N GLU A 91 -14.25 19.24 12.09
CA GLU A 91 -15.36 18.92 11.21
C GLU A 91 -15.43 17.40 11.03
N ASN A 92 -16.58 16.82 11.37
CA ASN A 92 -16.75 15.39 11.29
C ASN A 92 -16.84 14.90 9.83
N MET A 93 -16.17 13.79 9.56
CA MET A 93 -16.11 13.14 8.26
C MET A 93 -16.33 11.64 8.41
N TRP A 94 -17.00 11.04 7.43
CA TRP A 94 -17.08 9.59 7.31
C TRP A 94 -15.82 9.06 6.61
N MET A 95 -15.15 8.11 7.28
CA MET A 95 -14.00 7.40 6.74
C MET A 95 -14.26 5.89 6.83
N MET A 96 -13.90 5.16 5.78
CA MET A 96 -13.85 3.70 5.80
C MET A 96 -12.47 3.27 6.26
N PHE A 97 -12.38 2.36 7.25
CA PHE A 97 -11.10 1.85 7.70
C PHE A 97 -10.57 0.75 6.77
N PRO A 98 -9.33 0.86 6.26
CA PRO A 98 -8.77 -0.11 5.34
C PRO A 98 -8.71 -1.51 5.97
N GLY A 99 -9.05 -2.54 5.19
CA GLY A 99 -9.10 -3.93 5.66
C GLY A 99 -10.35 -4.29 6.47
N THR A 100 -11.34 -3.40 6.55
CA THR A 100 -12.62 -3.63 7.22
C THR A 100 -13.78 -3.10 6.38
N ASP A 101 -14.99 -3.57 6.66
CA ASP A 101 -16.24 -3.03 6.08
C ASP A 101 -16.91 -2.00 7.01
N VAL A 102 -16.11 -1.27 7.80
CA VAL A 102 -16.60 -0.34 8.83
C VAL A 102 -16.35 1.10 8.42
N PHE A 103 -17.41 1.90 8.49
CA PHE A 103 -17.36 3.36 8.41
C PHE A 103 -17.45 3.95 9.80
N ALA A 104 -16.60 4.92 10.10
CA ALA A 104 -16.68 5.70 11.33
C ALA A 104 -16.66 7.19 11.04
N GLN A 105 -17.25 7.93 11.96
CA GLN A 105 -17.16 9.38 12.00
C GLN A 105 -15.86 9.75 12.71
N VAL A 106 -14.99 10.46 12.00
CA VAL A 106 -13.68 10.92 12.50
C VAL A 106 -13.53 12.41 12.21
N PRO A 107 -12.81 13.17 13.06
CA PRO A 107 -12.46 14.56 12.76
C PRO A 107 -11.66 14.68 11.47
N PHE A 108 -11.85 15.78 10.73
CA PHE A 108 -11.18 16.03 9.45
C PHE A 108 -9.66 15.89 9.55
N HIS A 109 -9.06 16.49 10.59
CA HIS A 109 -7.61 16.40 10.76
C HIS A 109 -7.16 14.96 11.06
N ALA A 110 -7.94 14.20 11.82
CA ALA A 110 -7.62 12.78 12.08
C ALA A 110 -7.66 11.95 10.79
N ALA A 111 -8.69 12.13 9.95
CA ALA A 111 -8.78 11.46 8.66
C ALA A 111 -7.59 11.79 7.75
N HIS A 112 -7.19 13.07 7.71
CA HIS A 112 -6.03 13.54 6.97
C HIS A 112 -4.73 12.89 7.48
N THR A 113 -4.47 12.92 8.78
CA THR A 113 -3.25 12.33 9.37
C THR A 113 -3.16 10.83 9.13
N ILE A 114 -4.27 10.09 9.35
CA ILE A 114 -4.31 8.64 9.10
C ILE A 114 -3.96 8.32 7.64
N LEU A 115 -4.51 9.07 6.68
CA LEU A 115 -4.23 8.85 5.27
C LEU A 115 -2.80 9.22 4.87
N GLU A 116 -2.20 10.25 5.48
CA GLU A 116 -0.79 10.59 5.24
C GLU A 116 0.17 9.55 5.81
N GLU A 117 -0.04 9.10 7.06
CA GLU A 117 0.74 8.02 7.66
C GLU A 117 0.62 6.72 6.85
N ASP A 118 -0.59 6.39 6.39
CA ASP A 118 -0.82 5.20 5.58
C ASP A 118 -0.16 5.33 4.19
N GLN A 119 -0.16 6.51 3.59
CA GLN A 119 0.56 6.78 2.34
C GLN A 119 2.07 6.56 2.49
N GLU A 120 2.70 7.06 3.56
CA GLU A 120 4.13 6.88 3.83
C GLU A 120 4.49 5.41 4.07
N ARG A 121 3.64 4.69 4.80
CA ARG A 121 3.76 3.24 5.02
C ARG A 121 3.69 2.48 3.70
N LEU A 122 2.71 2.79 2.85
CA LEU A 122 2.56 2.14 1.55
C LEU A 122 3.75 2.44 0.63
N ASP A 123 4.26 3.68 0.62
CA ASP A 123 5.45 4.08 -0.15
C ASP A 123 6.70 3.30 0.30
N SER A 124 6.85 3.06 1.60
CA SER A 124 7.95 2.27 2.16
C SER A 124 7.82 0.79 1.77
N ASN A 125 6.64 0.22 1.94
CA ASN A 125 6.34 -1.17 1.55
C ASN A 125 6.58 -1.41 0.05
N LEU A 126 6.25 -0.45 -0.81
CA LEU A 126 6.51 -0.57 -2.24
C LEU A 126 8.01 -0.69 -2.55
N LYS A 127 8.86 0.09 -1.88
CA LYS A 127 10.32 0.02 -2.05
C LYS A 127 10.88 -1.33 -1.59
N GLU A 128 10.35 -1.85 -0.48
CA GLU A 128 10.71 -3.18 0.03
C GLU A 128 10.31 -4.28 -0.96
N LEU A 129 9.06 -4.26 -1.44
CA LEU A 129 8.56 -5.20 -2.44
C LEU A 129 9.36 -5.15 -3.75
N GLN A 130 9.71 -3.95 -4.23
CA GLN A 130 10.56 -3.82 -5.42
C GLN A 130 11.97 -4.38 -5.21
N SER A 131 12.51 -4.25 -4.01
CA SER A 131 13.81 -4.82 -3.65
C SER A 131 13.74 -6.36 -3.61
N LEU A 132 12.69 -6.91 -2.99
CA LEU A 132 12.41 -8.34 -2.97
C LEU A 132 12.23 -8.90 -4.39
N LEU A 133 11.51 -8.20 -5.27
CA LEU A 133 11.35 -8.60 -6.67
C LEU A 133 12.69 -8.71 -7.41
N LYS A 134 13.58 -7.74 -7.20
CA LYS A 134 14.92 -7.76 -7.81
C LYS A 134 15.75 -8.92 -7.29
N GLU A 135 15.74 -9.14 -5.98
CA GLU A 135 16.45 -10.25 -5.33
C GLU A 135 15.97 -11.60 -5.86
N LYS A 136 14.66 -11.86 -5.84
CA LYS A 136 14.08 -13.13 -6.30
C LYS A 136 14.29 -13.34 -7.80
N SER A 137 14.17 -12.29 -8.59
CA SER A 137 14.48 -12.35 -10.02
C SER A 137 15.94 -12.66 -10.30
N LEU A 138 16.87 -12.12 -9.49
CA LEU A 138 18.30 -12.42 -9.60
C LEU A 138 18.56 -13.88 -9.23
N ILE A 139 18.03 -14.37 -8.12
CA ILE A 139 18.20 -15.78 -7.69
C ILE A 139 17.74 -16.75 -8.78
N ILE A 140 16.57 -16.50 -9.37
CA ILE A 140 16.04 -17.32 -10.47
C ILE A 140 16.96 -17.23 -11.71
N SER A 141 17.44 -16.02 -12.04
CA SER A 141 18.35 -15.81 -13.17
C SER A 141 19.70 -16.52 -12.98
N GLU A 142 20.28 -16.47 -11.78
CA GLU A 142 21.55 -17.12 -11.43
C GLU A 142 21.44 -18.65 -11.45
N GLN A 143 20.24 -19.18 -11.17
CA GLN A 143 19.99 -20.61 -11.30
C GLN A 143 19.97 -21.08 -12.76
N GLY A 144 19.90 -20.19 -13.74
CA GLY A 144 20.00 -20.50 -15.17
C GLY A 144 18.78 -21.28 -15.71
N ALA A 145 18.76 -21.55 -17.02
CA ALA A 145 17.70 -22.34 -17.61
C ALA A 145 17.84 -23.82 -17.20
N LEU A 146 16.72 -24.48 -16.89
CA LEU A 146 16.70 -25.91 -16.58
C LEU A 146 17.28 -26.77 -17.71
N SER A 147 17.20 -26.29 -18.95
CA SER A 147 17.80 -26.91 -20.14
C SER A 147 19.32 -27.00 -20.09
N ASP A 148 19.98 -26.10 -19.35
CA ASP A 148 21.45 -26.04 -19.29
C ASP A 148 22.01 -27.05 -18.28
N LYS A 149 21.16 -27.48 -17.33
CA LYS A 149 21.52 -28.40 -16.24
C LYS A 149 20.96 -29.81 -16.43
N ILE A 150 19.87 -29.96 -17.16
CA ILE A 150 19.15 -31.23 -17.32
C ILE A 150 19.18 -31.66 -18.78
N SER A 151 19.50 -32.93 -19.03
CA SER A 151 19.50 -33.46 -20.40
C SER A 151 18.11 -33.34 -21.03
N PRO A 152 18.01 -32.95 -22.33
CA PRO A 152 16.74 -32.89 -23.03
C PRO A 152 15.96 -34.22 -23.07
N GLY A 153 16.67 -35.35 -22.93
CA GLY A 153 16.06 -36.68 -22.82
C GLY A 153 15.31 -36.86 -21.49
N THR A 154 15.91 -36.40 -20.38
CA THR A 154 15.29 -36.45 -19.04
C THR A 154 14.06 -35.54 -18.97
N LEU A 155 14.14 -34.31 -19.51
CA LEU A 155 13.00 -33.39 -19.57
C LEU A 155 11.84 -33.97 -20.40
N ARG A 156 12.14 -34.56 -21.56
CA ARG A 156 11.13 -35.24 -22.38
C ARG A 156 10.51 -36.42 -21.65
N SER A 157 11.29 -37.23 -20.97
CA SER A 157 10.78 -38.35 -20.16
C SER A 157 9.79 -37.84 -19.10
N LEU A 158 10.11 -36.78 -18.35
CA LEU A 158 9.22 -36.21 -17.34
C LEU A 158 7.89 -35.69 -17.91
N VAL A 159 7.92 -35.04 -19.08
CA VAL A 159 6.72 -34.48 -19.73
C VAL A 159 5.87 -35.56 -20.41
N THR A 160 6.49 -36.67 -20.83
CA THR A 160 5.82 -37.75 -21.57
C THR A 160 5.41 -38.94 -20.70
N LEU A 161 5.75 -38.92 -19.40
CA LEU A 161 5.28 -39.93 -18.44
C LEU A 161 3.76 -39.88 -18.37
N THR A 162 3.13 -40.88 -18.98
CA THR A 162 1.71 -41.16 -18.86
C THR A 162 1.56 -42.29 -17.87
N ASP A 163 0.69 -42.11 -16.88
CA ASP A 163 0.36 -43.18 -15.94
C ASP A 163 -0.24 -44.35 -16.73
N LYS A 164 0.43 -45.50 -16.73
CA LYS A 164 -0.15 -46.72 -17.26
C LYS A 164 -1.21 -47.17 -16.25
N LYS A 165 -2.48 -47.03 -16.64
CA LYS A 165 -3.62 -47.66 -15.98
C LYS A 165 -3.41 -49.15 -15.78
#